data_AF-A0A4R2TC45-F1
#
_entry.id   AF-A0A4R2TC45-F1
#
_cell.length_a   1.000
_cell.length_b   1.000
_cell.length_c   1.000
_cell.angle_alpha   90.00
_cell.angle_beta   90.00
_cell.angle_gamma   90.00
#
_symmetry.space_group_name_H-M   'P 1'
#
loop_
_entity.id
_entity.type
_entity.pdbx_description
1 polymer ?
#
loop_
_entity_poly.entity_id
_entity_poly.type
_entity_poly.pdbx_seq_one_letter_code
_entity_poly.pdbx_strand_id
1 'polypeptide(L)'
;MPAAIMTLLFLMVGALSVRASQDIALASLVAMGACASAARLVVLIRGRRLCDNTEMPLVAAQRFERQFALTYWAFAAVFGLFAARSYMLPLAEWQMPIGILVVGYAAGAASTVAMRPYIVVPSLIFAVTSPAATLLFRGDLNASVSSVCLFALLAGGLRSARQRYRSQSAKATTRHAFARQVKTDHLTGLGNRLALAEAFDTNARPERPARIAFHYVDLDDFKPVNDRLGHQVGDSLLCLVADRLRACSNPGDVVVRLGGDEFVVAQINSDSDFDVERQRLRIEQALNGSYVLESYSVNCAASVGSSRHKGNNQTMNCLLVAADEVLRRRKAQRKSRIGSLPVDTDSLKQRDAIDYASVAEGRTDIYSVTHEMLSDGEVYERLAVTSIAATTWESAPDGLIETDSPSWRAYTGQSYDDWKGYGWLTAIHPDDRVATIQKWRETVHDQQAVDAEYRLRGKNGMYRWMSVHAVPLRNKDGRIVRWLGINIDIDDRKQLELTKDIENFLT
;
A
#
# COMPACT_ATOMS: atom_id res chain seq x y z
N MET A 1 -20.21 13.42 16.74
CA MET A 1 -20.30 14.64 17.56
C MET A 1 -20.75 15.87 16.76
N PRO A 2 -20.09 16.32 15.67
CA PRO A 2 -20.46 17.60 15.01
C PRO A 2 -21.87 17.63 14.41
N ALA A 3 -22.32 16.52 13.81
CA ALA A 3 -23.67 16.42 13.24
C ALA A 3 -24.79 16.55 14.28
N ALA A 4 -24.58 16.03 15.50
CA ALA A 4 -25.56 16.11 16.58
C ALA A 4 -25.69 17.55 17.11
N ILE A 5 -24.56 18.25 17.26
CA ILE A 5 -24.52 19.66 17.69
C ILE A 5 -25.29 20.54 16.71
N MET A 6 -25.03 20.40 15.41
CA MET A 6 -25.75 21.18 14.38
C MET A 6 -27.26 20.93 14.40
N THR A 7 -27.69 19.68 14.61
CA THR A 7 -29.11 19.34 14.73
C THR A 7 -29.74 19.99 15.95
N LEU A 8 -29.08 19.94 17.10
CA LEU A 8 -29.59 20.53 18.33
C LEU A 8 -29.73 22.06 18.19
N LEU A 9 -28.71 22.72 17.63
CA LEU A 9 -28.76 24.16 17.38
C LEU A 9 -29.84 24.53 16.35
N PHE A 10 -29.98 23.75 15.27
CA PHE A 10 -31.04 23.94 14.28
C PHE A 10 -32.44 23.81 14.89
N LEU A 11 -32.69 22.77 15.70
CA LEU A 11 -33.97 22.58 16.35
C LEU A 11 -34.28 23.68 17.37
N MET A 12 -33.28 24.11 18.13
CA MET A 12 -33.42 25.20 19.10
C MET A 12 -33.78 26.52 18.43
N VAL A 13 -32.99 26.96 17.45
CA VAL A 13 -33.24 28.22 16.72
C VAL A 13 -34.52 28.11 15.89
N GLY A 14 -34.78 26.96 15.27
CA GLY A 14 -35.98 26.70 14.49
C GLY A 14 -37.25 26.80 15.33
N ALA A 15 -37.31 26.13 16.49
CA ALA A 15 -38.48 26.17 17.37
C ALA A 15 -38.76 27.58 17.90
N LEU A 16 -37.71 28.32 18.27
CA LEU A 16 -37.85 29.70 18.75
C LEU A 16 -38.29 30.65 17.64
N SER A 17 -37.76 30.48 16.42
CA SER A 17 -38.16 31.27 15.24
C SER A 17 -39.62 31.00 14.84
N VAL A 18 -40.07 29.75 14.92
CA VAL A 18 -41.47 29.36 14.68
C VAL A 18 -42.39 29.96 15.73
N ARG A 19 -42.01 29.91 17.01
CA ARG A 19 -42.78 30.52 18.10
C ARG A 19 -42.91 32.03 17.93
N ALA A 20 -41.85 32.70 17.48
CA ALA A 20 -41.83 34.14 17.28
C ALA A 20 -42.63 34.59 16.04
N SER A 21 -42.64 33.81 14.96
CA SER A 21 -43.33 34.17 13.71
C SER A 21 -44.74 33.66 13.57
N GLN A 22 -45.08 32.56 14.26
CA GLN A 22 -46.30 31.77 14.02
C GLN A 22 -46.47 31.32 12.55
N ASP A 23 -45.38 31.25 11.78
CA ASP A 23 -45.40 30.91 10.35
C ASP A 23 -45.46 29.39 10.14
N ILE A 24 -46.54 28.93 9.50
CA ILE A 24 -46.80 27.50 9.26
C ILE A 24 -45.78 26.88 8.29
N ALA A 25 -45.32 27.65 7.29
CA ALA A 25 -44.32 27.17 6.33
C ALA A 25 -42.97 26.96 7.02
N LEU A 26 -42.59 27.88 7.92
CA LEU A 26 -41.38 27.75 8.74
C LEU A 26 -41.47 26.55 9.68
N ALA A 27 -42.63 26.32 10.32
CA ALA A 27 -42.87 25.16 11.16
C ALA A 27 -42.71 23.84 10.38
N SER A 28 -43.24 23.81 9.15
CA SER A 28 -43.12 22.66 8.24
C SER A 28 -41.67 22.39 7.83
N LEU A 29 -40.88 23.44 7.55
CA LEU A 29 -39.45 23.33 7.23
C LEU A 29 -38.64 22.82 8.43
N VAL A 30 -38.94 23.26 9.65
CA VAL A 30 -38.30 22.75 10.88
C VAL A 30 -38.64 21.27 11.09
N ALA A 31 -39.89 20.86 10.92
CA ALA A 31 -40.30 19.46 11.03
C ALA A 31 -39.62 18.57 9.97
N MET A 32 -39.59 19.00 8.71
CA MET A 32 -38.88 18.28 7.64
C MET A 32 -37.37 18.19 7.92
N GLY A 33 -36.76 19.27 8.43
CA GLY A 33 -35.34 19.30 8.79
C GLY A 33 -35.02 18.37 9.95
N ALA A 34 -35.92 18.27 10.94
CA ALA A 34 -35.82 17.31 12.04
C ALA A 34 -35.86 15.87 11.52
N CYS A 35 -36.80 15.53 10.64
CA CYS A 35 -36.90 14.21 10.02
C CYS A 35 -35.65 13.88 9.19
N ALA A 36 -35.18 14.81 8.35
CA ALA A 36 -33.98 14.61 7.53
C ALA A 36 -32.73 14.40 8.40
N SER A 37 -32.62 15.15 9.50
CA SER A 37 -31.50 14.98 10.44
C SER A 37 -31.57 13.66 11.22
N ALA A 38 -32.76 13.26 11.66
CA ALA A 38 -32.96 11.97 12.32
C ALA A 38 -32.59 10.81 11.38
N ALA A 39 -33.04 10.85 10.13
CA ALA A 39 -32.66 9.86 9.11
C ALA A 39 -31.14 9.80 8.91
N ARG A 40 -30.47 10.96 8.84
CA ARG A 40 -29.01 11.04 8.75
C ARG A 40 -28.32 10.43 9.98
N LEU A 41 -28.82 10.69 11.19
CA LEU A 41 -28.26 10.13 12.42
C LEU A 41 -28.41 8.59 12.44
N VAL A 42 -29.56 8.07 12.00
CA VAL A 42 -29.82 6.63 11.88
C VAL A 42 -28.85 5.98 10.90
N VAL A 43 -28.63 6.59 9.73
CA VAL A 43 -27.64 6.09 8.76
C VAL A 43 -26.25 6.08 9.40
N LEU A 44 -25.84 7.16 10.09
CA LEU A 44 -24.52 7.23 10.73
C LEU A 44 -24.34 6.15 11.82
N ILE A 45 -25.35 5.91 12.64
CA ILE A 45 -25.31 4.89 13.71
C ILE A 45 -25.27 3.48 13.12
N ARG A 46 -26.07 3.20 12.09
CA ARG A 46 -26.03 1.91 11.38
C ARG A 46 -24.68 1.69 10.72
N GLY A 47 -24.15 2.73 10.07
CA GLY A 47 -22.83 2.71 9.43
C GLY A 47 -21.70 2.38 10.40
N ARG A 48 -21.73 2.97 11.60
CA ARG A 48 -20.73 2.68 12.63
C ARG A 48 -20.67 1.18 12.97
N ARG A 49 -21.84 0.55 13.21
CA ARG A 49 -21.93 -0.89 13.48
C ARG A 49 -21.48 -1.76 12.31
N LEU A 50 -21.62 -1.26 11.08
CA LEU A 50 -21.20 -1.94 9.86
C LEU A 50 -19.69 -1.82 9.62
N CYS A 51 -19.07 -0.72 10.04
CA CYS A 51 -17.62 -0.49 9.95
C CYS A 51 -16.83 -1.22 11.05
N ASP A 52 -17.48 -1.60 12.16
CA ASP A 52 -16.83 -2.43 13.20
C ASP A 52 -16.64 -3.91 12.74
N ASN A 53 -17.21 -4.30 11.58
CA ASN A 53 -17.01 -5.61 10.97
C ASN A 53 -15.95 -5.50 9.85
N THR A 54 -14.88 -6.28 9.95
CA THR A 54 -13.57 -6.08 9.31
C THR A 54 -13.51 -6.22 7.78
N GLU A 55 -14.60 -6.57 7.09
CA GLU A 55 -14.63 -6.59 5.62
C GLU A 55 -16.02 -6.17 5.09
N MET A 56 -16.14 -4.91 4.64
CA MET A 56 -17.36 -4.45 3.97
C MET A 56 -17.23 -4.61 2.45
N PRO A 57 -18.09 -5.40 1.78
CA PRO A 57 -18.08 -5.52 0.34
C PRO A 57 -18.26 -4.17 -0.36
N LEU A 58 -17.55 -3.94 -1.47
CA LEU A 58 -17.57 -2.66 -2.20
C LEU A 58 -18.99 -2.17 -2.52
N VAL A 59 -19.88 -3.08 -2.91
CA VAL A 59 -21.28 -2.76 -3.23
C VAL A 59 -22.04 -2.28 -1.99
N ALA A 60 -21.80 -2.89 -0.82
CA ALA A 60 -22.40 -2.47 0.43
C ALA A 60 -21.89 -1.09 0.87
N ALA A 61 -20.58 -0.86 0.74
CA ALA A 61 -19.96 0.43 1.01
C ALA A 61 -20.53 1.55 0.10
N GLN A 62 -20.68 1.30 -1.20
CA GLN A 62 -21.27 2.26 -2.14
C GLN A 62 -22.74 2.56 -1.84
N ARG A 63 -23.54 1.55 -1.46
CA ARG A 63 -24.95 1.76 -1.05
C ARG A 63 -25.02 2.62 0.20
N PHE A 64 -24.19 2.31 1.19
CA PHE A 64 -24.11 3.10 2.42
C PHE A 64 -23.74 4.56 2.12
N GLU A 65 -22.74 4.77 1.26
CA GLU A 65 -22.30 6.11 0.85
C GLU A 65 -23.42 6.90 0.17
N ARG A 66 -24.18 6.27 -0.74
CA ARG A 66 -25.34 6.88 -1.40
C ARG A 66 -26.45 7.25 -0.41
N GLN A 67 -26.76 6.37 0.53
CA GLN A 67 -27.75 6.65 1.59
C GLN A 67 -27.31 7.81 2.48
N PHE A 68 -26.03 7.85 2.85
CA PHE A 68 -25.45 8.95 3.59
C PHE A 68 -25.51 10.27 2.80
N ALA A 69 -25.14 10.25 1.52
CA ALA A 69 -25.21 11.42 0.65
C ALA A 69 -26.64 11.97 0.52
N LEU A 70 -27.62 11.10 0.28
CA LEU A 70 -29.02 11.49 0.10
C LEU A 70 -29.61 12.15 1.35
N THR A 71 -29.37 11.57 2.53
CA THR A 71 -29.83 12.16 3.80
C THR A 71 -29.12 13.48 4.11
N TYR A 72 -27.85 13.61 3.70
CA TYR A 72 -27.08 14.84 3.86
C TYR A 72 -27.60 15.97 2.97
N TRP A 73 -27.85 15.68 1.68
CA TRP A 73 -28.42 16.64 0.72
C TRP A 73 -29.83 17.07 1.09
N ALA A 74 -30.67 16.14 1.52
CA ALA A 74 -32.03 16.42 1.96
C ALA A 74 -32.03 17.42 3.12
N PHE A 75 -31.19 17.20 4.13
CA PHE A 75 -31.04 18.14 5.24
C PHE A 75 -30.51 19.50 4.77
N ALA A 76 -29.48 19.53 3.92
CA ALA A 76 -28.89 20.75 3.39
C ALA A 76 -29.92 21.63 2.66
N ALA A 77 -30.75 21.02 1.81
CA ALA A 77 -31.78 21.69 1.04
C ALA A 77 -32.88 22.28 1.94
N VAL A 78 -33.41 21.47 2.88
CA VAL A 78 -34.43 21.95 3.83
C VAL A 78 -33.87 23.05 4.73
N PHE A 79 -32.62 22.91 5.19
CA PHE A 79 -31.95 23.91 6.00
C PHE A 79 -31.73 25.23 5.25
N GLY A 80 -31.30 25.18 3.98
CA GLY A 80 -31.19 26.38 3.14
C GLY A 80 -32.53 27.07 2.92
N LEU A 81 -33.60 26.31 2.69
CA LEU A 81 -34.97 26.85 2.58
C LEU A 81 -35.48 27.44 3.90
N PHE A 82 -35.19 26.81 5.04
CA PHE A 82 -35.48 27.35 6.38
C PHE A 82 -34.79 28.71 6.62
N ALA A 83 -33.51 28.80 6.29
CA ALA A 83 -32.75 30.04 6.44
C ALA A 83 -33.31 31.13 5.51
N ALA A 84 -33.58 30.79 4.25
CA ALA A 84 -34.22 31.70 3.29
C ALA A 84 -35.58 32.19 3.79
N ARG A 85 -36.48 31.29 4.20
CA ARG A 85 -37.82 31.67 4.70
C ARG A 85 -37.72 32.56 5.93
N SER A 86 -36.82 32.26 6.85
CA SER A 86 -36.60 33.08 8.04
C SER A 86 -36.15 34.51 7.70
N TYR A 87 -35.31 34.70 6.68
CA TYR A 87 -34.90 36.04 6.23
C TYR A 87 -36.01 36.84 5.53
N MET A 88 -37.05 36.18 5.02
CA MET A 88 -38.22 36.85 4.45
C MET A 88 -39.19 37.36 5.52
N LEU A 89 -39.11 36.82 6.73
CA LEU A 89 -39.97 37.21 7.85
C LEU A 89 -39.39 38.43 8.59
N PRO A 90 -40.24 39.27 9.23
CA PRO A 90 -39.81 40.43 10.00
C PRO A 90 -39.23 40.03 11.38
N LEU A 91 -38.31 39.06 11.41
CA LEU A 91 -37.69 38.49 12.61
C LEU A 91 -36.26 39.03 12.80
N ALA A 92 -36.12 40.34 13.07
CA ALA A 92 -34.80 40.98 13.15
C ALA A 92 -33.86 40.34 14.19
N GLU A 93 -34.39 39.96 15.35
CA GLU A 93 -33.64 39.32 16.45
C GLU A 93 -33.05 37.95 16.08
N TRP A 94 -33.64 37.26 15.10
CA TRP A 94 -33.26 35.89 14.72
C TRP A 94 -32.29 35.84 13.54
N GLN A 95 -32.06 36.95 12.83
CA GLN A 95 -31.20 36.99 11.64
C GLN A 95 -29.75 36.59 11.94
N MET A 96 -29.20 37.03 13.07
CA MET A 96 -27.83 36.72 13.48
C MET A 96 -27.68 35.23 13.88
N PRO A 97 -28.53 34.66 14.75
CA PRO A 97 -28.52 33.21 15.02
C PRO A 97 -28.62 32.34 13.76
N ILE A 98 -29.46 32.73 12.80
CA ILE A 98 -29.61 32.00 11.53
C ILE A 98 -28.34 32.13 10.68
N GLY A 99 -27.73 33.32 10.60
CA GLY A 99 -26.47 33.52 9.90
C GLY A 99 -25.33 32.66 10.47
N ILE A 100 -25.24 32.59 11.81
CA ILE A 100 -24.29 31.72 12.51
C ILE A 100 -24.54 30.25 12.15
N LEU A 101 -25.80 29.80 12.10
CA LEU A 101 -26.13 28.44 11.70
C LEU A 101 -25.72 28.14 10.25
N VAL A 102 -25.96 29.07 9.31
CA VAL A 102 -25.59 28.88 7.90
C VAL A 102 -24.09 28.75 7.74
N VAL A 103 -23.32 29.67 8.33
CA VAL A 103 -21.86 29.64 8.30
C VAL A 103 -21.31 28.41 9.03
N GLY A 104 -21.86 28.09 10.21
CA GLY A 104 -21.48 26.93 11.00
C GLY A 104 -21.73 25.60 10.27
N TYR A 105 -22.86 25.48 9.57
CA TYR A 105 -23.15 24.32 8.73
C TYR A 105 -22.15 24.21 7.59
N ALA A 106 -21.90 25.30 6.86
CA ALA A 106 -20.97 25.30 5.72
C ALA A 106 -19.55 24.91 6.16
N ALA A 107 -19.04 25.49 7.25
CA ALA A 107 -17.74 25.16 7.82
C ALA A 107 -17.67 23.70 8.33
N GLY A 108 -18.73 23.23 9.00
CA GLY A 108 -18.85 21.86 9.48
C GLY A 108 -18.88 20.84 8.32
N ALA A 109 -19.61 21.14 7.25
CA ALA A 109 -19.67 20.29 6.06
C ALA A 109 -18.32 20.24 5.33
N ALA A 110 -17.69 21.40 5.15
CA ALA A 110 -16.39 21.52 4.51
C ALA A 110 -15.24 20.88 5.31
N SER A 111 -15.38 20.70 6.62
CA SER A 111 -14.39 20.00 7.46
C SER A 111 -14.64 18.50 7.57
N THR A 112 -15.89 18.08 7.79
CA THR A 112 -16.21 16.68 8.09
C THR A 112 -16.41 15.80 6.86
N VAL A 113 -16.78 16.36 5.71
CA VAL A 113 -17.10 15.60 4.47
C VAL A 113 -16.23 16.04 3.29
N ALA A 114 -15.15 16.78 3.55
CA ALA A 114 -14.25 17.32 2.52
C ALA A 114 -13.68 16.25 1.58
N MET A 115 -13.52 15.03 2.10
CA MET A 115 -12.99 13.86 1.40
C MET A 115 -13.95 13.25 0.38
N ARG A 116 -15.20 13.75 0.31
CA ARG A 116 -16.22 13.31 -0.64
C ARG A 116 -16.81 14.52 -1.36
N PRO A 117 -16.13 15.03 -2.42
CA PRO A 117 -16.55 16.22 -3.16
C PRO A 117 -17.98 16.16 -3.64
N TYR A 118 -18.41 14.99 -4.11
CA TYR A 118 -19.76 14.79 -4.62
C TYR A 118 -20.83 14.94 -3.52
N ILE A 119 -20.49 14.78 -2.24
CA ILE A 119 -21.42 15.04 -1.13
C ILE A 119 -21.34 16.51 -0.70
N VAL A 120 -20.13 16.98 -0.38
CA VAL A 120 -19.93 18.30 0.23
C VAL A 120 -20.28 19.45 -0.71
N VAL A 121 -19.96 19.36 -2.01
CA VAL A 121 -20.20 20.44 -2.97
C VAL A 121 -21.70 20.73 -3.13
N PRO A 122 -22.57 19.74 -3.46
CA PRO A 122 -24.01 19.99 -3.50
C PRO A 122 -24.57 20.47 -2.16
N SER A 123 -24.06 19.95 -1.04
CA SER A 123 -24.55 20.34 0.29
C SER A 123 -24.27 21.81 0.62
N LEU A 124 -23.08 22.30 0.29
CA LEU A 124 -22.75 23.72 0.44
C LEU A 124 -23.61 24.60 -0.46
N ILE A 125 -23.82 24.18 -1.71
CA ILE A 125 -24.68 24.90 -2.66
C ILE A 125 -26.12 24.98 -2.11
N PHE A 126 -26.70 23.86 -1.69
CA PHE A 126 -28.08 23.82 -1.18
C PHE A 126 -28.27 24.66 0.09
N ALA A 127 -27.32 24.59 1.02
CA ALA A 127 -27.45 25.28 2.30
C ALA A 127 -27.24 26.81 2.20
N VAL A 128 -26.38 27.27 1.29
CA VAL A 128 -25.95 28.68 1.25
C VAL A 128 -26.62 29.48 0.13
N THR A 129 -26.92 28.87 -1.03
CA THR A 129 -27.40 29.62 -2.21
C THR A 129 -28.76 30.26 -1.96
N SER A 130 -29.72 29.50 -1.44
CA SER A 130 -31.07 30.02 -1.16
C SER A 130 -31.07 31.20 -0.18
N PRO A 131 -30.47 31.13 1.03
CA PRO A 131 -30.45 32.27 1.93
C PRO A 131 -29.64 33.46 1.40
N ALA A 132 -28.52 33.22 0.70
CA ALA A 132 -27.72 34.29 0.10
C ALA A 132 -28.51 35.03 -0.99
N ALA A 133 -29.24 34.31 -1.84
CA ALA A 133 -30.11 34.90 -2.86
C ALA A 133 -31.26 35.69 -2.22
N THR A 134 -31.93 35.15 -1.18
CA THR A 134 -32.99 35.87 -0.47
C THR A 134 -32.51 37.19 0.13
N LEU A 135 -31.32 37.20 0.74
CA LEU A 135 -30.72 38.42 1.28
C LEU A 135 -30.39 39.45 0.18
N LEU A 136 -29.99 38.99 -1.01
CA LEU A 136 -29.72 39.87 -2.15
C LEU A 136 -31.00 40.56 -2.65
N PHE A 137 -32.10 39.80 -2.76
CA PHE A 137 -33.39 40.33 -3.24
C PHE A 137 -34.12 41.21 -2.22
N ARG A 138 -33.69 41.22 -0.96
CA ARG A 138 -34.29 42.03 0.11
C ARG A 138 -34.04 43.54 -0.07
N GLY A 139 -32.98 43.91 -0.80
CA GLY A 139 -32.73 45.27 -1.28
C GLY A 139 -32.14 46.25 -0.25
N ASP A 140 -31.96 45.87 1.01
CA ASP A 140 -31.27 46.69 2.01
C ASP A 140 -29.75 46.47 1.99
N LEU A 141 -28.99 47.49 2.43
CA LEU A 141 -27.52 47.48 2.40
C LEU A 141 -26.95 46.35 3.27
N ASN A 142 -27.51 46.13 4.46
CA ASN A 142 -27.04 45.11 5.41
C ASN A 142 -27.27 43.69 4.86
N ALA A 143 -28.43 43.42 4.27
CA ALA A 143 -28.69 42.14 3.61
C ALA A 143 -27.81 41.94 2.36
N SER A 144 -27.57 42.99 1.58
CA SER A 144 -26.67 42.92 0.42
C SER A 144 -25.24 42.57 0.82
N VAL A 145 -24.70 43.21 1.87
CA VAL A 145 -23.38 42.88 2.42
C VAL A 145 -23.34 41.44 2.94
N SER A 146 -24.37 41.02 3.68
CA SER A 146 -24.47 39.64 4.19
C SER A 146 -24.52 38.60 3.07
N SER A 147 -25.23 38.89 1.97
CA SER A 147 -25.29 38.05 0.78
C SER A 147 -23.92 37.90 0.11
N VAL A 148 -23.19 39.01 -0.09
CA VAL A 148 -21.83 38.99 -0.66
C VAL A 148 -20.89 38.15 0.21
N CYS A 149 -20.95 38.30 1.54
CA CYS A 149 -20.17 37.49 2.47
C CYS A 149 -20.49 35.99 2.34
N LEU A 150 -21.78 35.61 2.28
CA LEU A 150 -22.18 34.22 2.12
C LEU A 150 -21.71 33.61 0.79
N PHE A 151 -21.84 34.33 -0.32
CA PHE A 151 -21.32 33.87 -1.62
C PHE A 151 -19.79 33.75 -1.63
N ALA A 152 -19.07 34.69 -1.01
CA ALA A 152 -17.62 34.62 -0.89
C ALA A 152 -17.17 33.41 -0.05
N LEU A 153 -17.84 33.16 1.08
CA LEU A 153 -17.59 31.98 1.92
C LEU A 153 -17.93 30.67 1.20
N LEU A 154 -19.02 30.64 0.41
CA LEU A 154 -19.35 29.49 -0.44
C LEU A 154 -18.24 29.21 -1.45
N ALA A 155 -17.77 30.22 -2.18
CA ALA A 155 -16.69 30.07 -3.16
C ALA A 155 -15.39 29.58 -2.49
N GLY A 156 -15.02 30.15 -1.34
CA GLY A 156 -13.87 29.71 -0.54
C GLY A 156 -14.02 28.26 -0.05
N GLY A 157 -15.20 27.90 0.45
CA GLY A 157 -15.52 26.54 0.91
C GLY A 157 -15.42 25.50 -0.22
N LEU A 158 -15.96 25.81 -1.40
CA LEU A 158 -15.87 24.96 -2.59
C LEU A 158 -14.42 24.78 -3.06
N ARG A 159 -13.64 25.87 -3.10
CA ARG A 159 -12.21 25.82 -3.46
C ARG A 159 -11.42 24.97 -2.47
N SER A 160 -11.63 25.18 -1.16
CA SER A 160 -11.01 24.41 -0.09
C SER A 160 -11.37 22.92 -0.18
N ALA A 161 -12.64 22.57 -0.39
CA ALA A 161 -13.07 21.17 -0.53
C ALA A 161 -12.39 20.49 -1.74
N ARG A 162 -12.33 21.18 -2.88
CA ARG A 162 -11.67 20.67 -4.09
C ARG A 162 -10.16 20.51 -3.91
N GLN A 163 -9.51 21.44 -3.22
CA GLN A 163 -8.08 21.40 -2.94
C GLN A 163 -7.72 20.25 -2.00
N ARG A 164 -8.48 20.05 -0.92
CA ARG A 164 -8.28 18.92 0.01
C ARG A 164 -8.42 17.58 -0.68
N TYR A 165 -9.46 17.41 -1.51
CA TYR A 165 -9.65 16.20 -2.29
C TYR A 165 -8.47 15.93 -3.24
N ARG A 166 -8.01 16.96 -3.97
CA ARG A 166 -6.84 16.82 -4.86
C ARG A 166 -5.58 16.43 -4.11
N SER A 167 -5.30 17.09 -2.99
CA SER A 167 -4.10 16.82 -2.18
C SER A 167 -4.10 15.39 -1.61
N GLN A 168 -5.25 14.90 -1.15
CA GLN A 168 -5.37 13.55 -0.59
C GLN A 168 -5.42 12.46 -1.67
N SER A 169 -6.14 12.69 -2.77
CA SER A 169 -6.19 11.74 -3.89
C SER A 169 -4.82 11.55 -4.54
N ALA A 170 -4.01 12.61 -4.64
CA ALA A 170 -2.65 12.51 -5.15
C ALA A 170 -1.77 11.60 -4.28
N LYS A 171 -1.92 11.67 -2.95
CA LYS A 171 -1.21 10.77 -2.01
C LYS A 171 -1.64 9.31 -2.17
N ALA A 172 -2.95 9.05 -2.33
CA ALA A 172 -3.47 7.69 -2.48
C ALA A 172 -3.07 7.03 -3.82
N THR A 173 -3.17 7.74 -4.94
CA THR A 173 -2.76 7.21 -6.25
C THR A 173 -1.25 6.96 -6.31
N THR A 174 -0.46 7.85 -5.71
CA THR A 174 1.00 7.70 -5.63
C THR A 174 1.37 6.49 -4.76
N ARG A 175 0.69 6.26 -3.63
CA ARG A 175 0.90 5.09 -2.75
C ARG A 175 0.57 3.77 -3.46
N HIS A 176 -0.51 3.71 -4.24
CA HIS A 176 -0.87 2.50 -4.99
C HIS A 176 0.03 2.24 -6.20
N ALA A 177 0.46 3.27 -6.92
CA ALA A 177 1.43 3.14 -8.00
C ALA A 177 2.79 2.68 -7.47
N PHE A 178 3.24 3.26 -6.35
CA PHE A 178 4.45 2.88 -5.65
C PHE A 178 4.40 1.43 -5.14
N ALA A 179 3.29 1.02 -4.52
CA ALA A 179 3.10 -0.37 -4.08
C ALA A 179 3.10 -1.39 -5.24
N ARG A 180 2.79 -0.97 -6.48
CA ARG A 180 2.86 -1.83 -7.67
C ARG A 180 4.28 -1.92 -8.22
N GLN A 181 5.01 -0.80 -8.22
CA GLN A 181 6.38 -0.72 -8.73
C GLN A 181 7.39 -1.41 -7.80
N VAL A 182 7.14 -1.36 -6.48
CA VAL A 182 7.91 -2.09 -5.46
C VAL A 182 7.65 -3.60 -5.48
N LYS A 183 6.67 -4.09 -6.26
CA LYS A 183 6.35 -5.53 -6.36
C LYS A 183 6.89 -6.18 -7.62
N THR A 184 7.56 -5.43 -8.50
CA THR A 184 8.05 -5.94 -9.77
C THR A 184 9.57 -5.85 -9.86
N ASP A 185 10.20 -6.88 -10.42
CA ASP A 185 11.61 -6.85 -10.82
C ASP A 185 11.79 -5.90 -12.00
N HIS A 186 12.74 -4.98 -11.91
CA HIS A 186 12.89 -3.89 -12.88
C HIS A 186 13.36 -4.38 -14.26
N LEU A 187 14.10 -5.50 -14.32
CA LEU A 187 14.69 -6.01 -15.55
C LEU A 187 13.67 -6.85 -16.33
N THR A 188 13.08 -7.83 -15.66
CA THR A 188 12.21 -8.83 -16.29
C THR A 188 10.73 -8.44 -16.25
N GLY A 189 10.37 -7.46 -15.40
CA GLY A 189 8.99 -7.09 -15.10
C GLY A 189 8.20 -8.16 -14.35
N LEU A 190 8.84 -9.26 -13.90
CA LEU A 190 8.20 -10.28 -13.09
C LEU A 190 7.85 -9.73 -11.71
N GLY A 191 7.12 -10.49 -10.90
CA GLY A 191 7.05 -10.17 -9.48
C GLY A 191 8.44 -10.17 -8.84
N ASN A 192 8.64 -9.44 -7.76
CA ASN A 192 9.83 -9.57 -6.92
C ASN A 192 9.48 -10.30 -5.61
N ARG A 193 10.43 -10.40 -4.68
CA ARG A 193 10.23 -11.11 -3.41
C ARG A 193 9.01 -10.62 -2.62
N LEU A 194 8.66 -9.33 -2.72
CA LEU A 194 7.47 -8.79 -2.04
C LEU A 194 6.17 -9.31 -2.67
N ALA A 195 6.11 -9.43 -4.00
CA ALA A 195 4.98 -10.07 -4.67
C ALA A 195 4.81 -11.54 -4.27
N LEU A 196 5.92 -12.25 -4.05
CA LEU A 196 5.89 -13.63 -3.55
C LEU A 196 5.31 -13.72 -2.14
N ALA A 197 5.74 -12.82 -1.24
CA ALA A 197 5.26 -12.77 0.14
C ALA A 197 3.75 -12.50 0.20
N GLU A 198 3.26 -11.53 -0.58
CA GLU A 198 1.83 -11.25 -0.66
C GLU A 198 1.02 -12.43 -1.23
N ALA A 199 1.55 -13.09 -2.26
CA ALA A 199 0.93 -14.29 -2.83
C ALA A 199 0.86 -15.42 -1.79
N PHE A 200 1.90 -15.58 -0.97
CA PHE A 200 1.92 -16.52 0.14
C PHE A 200 0.86 -16.14 1.18
N ASP A 201 0.90 -14.93 1.75
CA ASP A 201 -0.01 -14.50 2.82
C ASP A 201 -1.48 -14.56 2.41
N THR A 202 -1.79 -14.22 1.16
CA THR A 202 -3.16 -14.24 0.63
C THR A 202 -3.73 -15.66 0.56
N ASN A 203 -2.87 -16.64 0.21
CA ASN A 203 -3.29 -18.01 -0.10
C ASN A 203 -2.98 -19.02 1.01
N ALA A 204 -2.08 -18.68 1.95
CA ALA A 204 -1.66 -19.49 3.09
C ALA A 204 -2.45 -19.16 4.36
N ARG A 205 -3.79 -19.19 4.29
CA ARG A 205 -4.64 -18.92 5.44
C ARG A 205 -4.62 -20.07 6.46
N PRO A 206 -4.61 -19.81 7.78
CA PRO A 206 -4.62 -20.86 8.81
C PRO A 206 -5.88 -21.74 8.80
N GLU A 207 -7.02 -21.18 8.39
CA GLU A 207 -8.35 -21.80 8.51
C GLU A 207 -8.70 -22.76 7.35
N ARG A 208 -7.86 -22.85 6.32
CA ARG A 208 -8.03 -23.76 5.17
C ARG A 208 -6.68 -24.34 4.78
N PRO A 209 -6.61 -25.60 4.30
CA PRO A 209 -5.37 -26.14 3.75
C PRO A 209 -4.92 -25.25 2.58
N ALA A 210 -3.82 -24.52 2.76
CA ALA A 210 -3.31 -23.66 1.71
C ALA A 210 -2.97 -24.49 0.47
N ARG A 211 -3.50 -24.08 -0.67
CA ARG A 211 -3.26 -24.73 -1.96
C ARG A 211 -2.16 -23.98 -2.70
N ILE A 212 -0.99 -23.81 -2.08
CA ILE A 212 0.15 -23.12 -2.70
C ILE A 212 1.38 -24.03 -2.74
N ALA A 213 2.05 -24.02 -3.89
CA ALA A 213 3.33 -24.69 -4.09
C ALA A 213 4.34 -23.73 -4.74
N PHE A 214 5.61 -23.86 -4.37
CA PHE A 214 6.70 -23.07 -4.94
C PHE A 214 7.56 -23.95 -5.82
N HIS A 215 7.87 -23.46 -7.02
CA HIS A 215 8.86 -24.03 -7.92
C HIS A 215 10.06 -23.09 -7.98
N TYR A 216 11.16 -23.47 -7.33
CA TYR A 216 12.41 -22.72 -7.37
C TYR A 216 13.18 -23.12 -8.62
N VAL A 217 13.57 -22.12 -9.41
CA VAL A 217 14.18 -22.27 -10.73
C VAL A 217 15.51 -21.54 -10.72
N ASP A 218 16.53 -22.21 -11.24
CA ASP A 218 17.87 -21.66 -11.40
C ASP A 218 18.39 -22.04 -12.79
N LEU A 219 19.01 -21.08 -13.47
CA LEU A 219 19.57 -21.27 -14.80
C LEU A 219 20.95 -21.94 -14.71
N ASP A 220 21.07 -23.12 -15.31
CA ASP A 220 22.33 -23.85 -15.33
C ASP A 220 23.37 -23.07 -16.17
N ASP A 221 24.57 -22.87 -15.62
CA ASP A 221 25.73 -22.22 -16.27
C ASP A 221 25.48 -20.77 -16.77
N PHE A 222 24.63 -19.99 -16.10
CA PHE A 222 24.37 -18.59 -16.45
C PHE A 222 25.61 -17.68 -16.33
N LYS A 223 26.44 -17.86 -15.29
CA LYS A 223 27.64 -17.03 -15.07
C LYS A 223 28.63 -17.10 -16.25
N PRO A 224 29.01 -18.28 -16.78
CA PRO A 224 29.78 -18.40 -18.02
C PRO A 224 29.20 -17.65 -19.23
N VAL A 225 27.88 -17.53 -19.35
CA VAL A 225 27.23 -16.76 -20.43
C VAL A 225 27.55 -15.28 -20.27
N ASN A 226 27.43 -14.74 -19.06
CA ASN A 226 27.81 -13.35 -18.76
C ASN A 226 29.29 -13.10 -19.01
N ASP A 227 30.15 -14.00 -18.54
CA ASP A 227 31.60 -13.85 -18.66
C ASP A 227 32.07 -13.88 -20.12
N ARG A 228 31.38 -14.65 -20.98
CA ARG A 228 31.75 -14.84 -22.39
C ARG A 228 31.09 -13.86 -23.36
N LEU A 229 29.83 -13.51 -23.13
CA LEU A 229 29.01 -12.73 -24.07
C LEU A 229 28.64 -11.34 -23.52
N GLY A 230 28.97 -11.05 -22.26
CA GLY A 230 28.72 -9.77 -21.61
C GLY A 230 27.36 -9.69 -20.91
N HIS A 231 27.28 -8.81 -19.90
CA HIS A 231 26.09 -8.65 -19.06
C HIS A 231 24.82 -8.25 -19.83
N GLN A 232 24.92 -7.47 -20.91
CA GLN A 232 23.75 -7.09 -21.72
C GLN A 232 23.07 -8.29 -22.39
N VAL A 233 23.86 -9.29 -22.81
CA VAL A 233 23.36 -10.54 -23.40
C VAL A 233 22.72 -11.40 -22.31
N GLY A 234 23.31 -11.43 -21.11
CA GLY A 234 22.71 -12.05 -19.92
C GLY A 234 21.38 -11.44 -19.52
N ASP A 235 21.29 -10.11 -19.49
CA ASP A 235 20.06 -9.38 -19.17
C ASP A 235 18.94 -9.71 -20.16
N SER A 236 19.28 -9.76 -21.46
CA SER A 236 18.35 -10.15 -22.51
C SER A 236 17.90 -11.60 -22.38
N LEU A 237 18.81 -12.51 -21.98
CA LEU A 237 18.49 -13.91 -21.70
C LEU A 237 17.52 -14.02 -20.51
N LEU A 238 17.74 -13.26 -19.43
CA LEU A 238 16.85 -13.23 -18.26
C LEU A 238 15.44 -12.74 -18.62
N CYS A 239 15.32 -11.73 -19.50
CA CYS A 239 14.03 -11.28 -20.00
C CYS A 239 13.30 -12.37 -20.80
N LEU A 240 14.00 -13.09 -21.69
CA LEU A 240 13.40 -14.19 -22.45
C LEU A 240 12.99 -15.37 -21.55
N VAL A 241 13.80 -15.70 -20.54
CA VAL A 241 13.46 -16.71 -19.52
C VAL A 241 12.19 -16.31 -18.78
N ALA A 242 12.08 -15.04 -18.37
CA ALA A 242 10.90 -14.52 -17.71
C ALA A 242 9.63 -14.65 -18.56
N ASP A 243 9.73 -14.35 -19.85
CA ASP A 243 8.59 -14.48 -20.78
C ASP A 243 8.16 -15.95 -20.96
N ARG A 244 9.12 -16.88 -21.06
CA ARG A 244 8.80 -18.32 -21.09
C ARG A 244 8.16 -18.80 -19.79
N LEU A 245 8.67 -18.35 -18.64
CA LEU A 245 8.07 -18.66 -17.34
C LEU A 245 6.63 -18.18 -17.25
N ARG A 246 6.35 -16.92 -17.64
CA ARG A 246 4.97 -16.40 -17.72
C ARG A 246 4.09 -17.24 -18.63
N ALA A 247 4.56 -17.57 -19.83
CA ALA A 247 3.79 -18.32 -20.82
C ALA A 247 3.48 -19.77 -20.39
N CYS A 248 4.36 -20.39 -19.61
CA CYS A 248 4.16 -21.76 -19.11
C CYS A 248 3.41 -21.85 -17.77
N SER A 249 3.16 -20.72 -17.12
CA SER A 249 2.42 -20.64 -15.85
C SER A 249 0.91 -20.52 -16.09
N ASN A 250 0.09 -20.97 -15.13
CA ASN A 250 -1.36 -20.92 -15.28
C ASN A 250 -1.91 -19.53 -14.92
N PRO A 251 -3.10 -19.16 -15.41
CA PRO A 251 -3.76 -17.93 -15.00
C PRO A 251 -4.00 -17.91 -13.48
N GLY A 252 -3.39 -16.93 -12.78
CA GLY A 252 -3.46 -16.79 -11.33
C GLY A 252 -2.20 -17.23 -10.59
N ASP A 253 -1.29 -17.95 -11.24
CA ASP A 253 0.05 -18.23 -10.69
C ASP A 253 0.88 -16.94 -10.63
N VAL A 254 1.76 -16.85 -9.64
CA VAL A 254 2.64 -15.68 -9.45
C VAL A 254 4.07 -16.07 -9.80
N VAL A 255 4.62 -15.44 -10.84
CA VAL A 255 5.99 -15.66 -11.30
C VAL A 255 6.88 -14.53 -10.80
N VAL A 256 7.99 -14.90 -10.16
CA VAL A 256 8.84 -13.99 -9.41
C VAL A 256 10.30 -14.20 -9.79
N ARG A 257 11.09 -13.11 -9.88
CA ARG A 257 12.54 -13.16 -9.86
C ARG A 257 13.03 -12.70 -8.49
N LEU A 258 13.85 -13.52 -7.82
CA LEU A 258 14.40 -13.20 -6.50
C LEU A 258 15.69 -12.39 -6.59
N GLY A 259 16.46 -12.59 -7.66
CA GLY A 259 17.71 -11.90 -7.94
C GLY A 259 18.60 -12.77 -8.83
N GLY A 260 19.57 -12.17 -9.53
CA GLY A 260 20.48 -12.93 -10.39
C GLY A 260 19.75 -13.78 -11.44
N ASP A 261 20.02 -15.08 -11.44
CA ASP A 261 19.42 -16.14 -12.25
C ASP A 261 18.37 -16.99 -11.51
N GLU A 262 17.93 -16.55 -10.33
CA GLU A 262 16.97 -17.26 -9.49
C GLU A 262 15.53 -16.77 -9.70
N PHE A 263 14.65 -17.71 -10.02
CA PHE A 263 13.22 -17.47 -10.22
C PHE A 263 12.37 -18.38 -9.35
N VAL A 264 11.16 -17.94 -9.03
CA VAL A 264 10.17 -18.73 -8.30
C VAL A 264 8.82 -18.62 -9.00
N VAL A 265 8.20 -19.77 -9.25
CA VAL A 265 6.79 -19.82 -9.64
C VAL A 265 5.97 -20.28 -8.43
N ALA A 266 5.11 -19.41 -7.93
CA ALA A 266 4.11 -19.75 -6.93
C ALA A 266 2.84 -20.24 -7.64
N GLN A 267 2.66 -21.56 -7.64
CA GLN A 267 1.49 -22.24 -8.17
C GLN A 267 0.33 -22.09 -7.18
N ILE A 268 -0.74 -21.43 -7.61
CA ILE A 268 -1.96 -21.23 -6.81
C ILE A 268 -2.96 -22.33 -7.16
N ASN A 269 -3.68 -22.85 -6.17
CA ASN A 269 -4.56 -24.01 -6.28
C ASN A 269 -3.83 -25.34 -6.55
N SER A 270 -2.72 -25.58 -5.83
CA SER A 270 -1.99 -26.85 -5.87
C SER A 270 -2.67 -27.93 -5.01
N ASP A 271 -3.60 -28.67 -5.61
CA ASP A 271 -4.49 -29.60 -4.90
C ASP A 271 -3.81 -30.93 -4.57
N SER A 272 -2.89 -31.36 -5.44
CA SER A 272 -2.19 -32.63 -5.32
C SER A 272 -0.69 -32.49 -5.62
N ASP A 273 0.12 -33.42 -5.10
CA ASP A 273 1.55 -33.49 -5.43
C ASP A 273 1.77 -33.80 -6.93
N PHE A 274 0.78 -34.43 -7.58
CA PHE A 274 0.80 -34.69 -9.02
C PHE A 274 0.69 -33.39 -9.83
N ASP A 275 -0.14 -32.44 -9.41
CA ASP A 275 -0.25 -31.13 -10.06
C ASP A 275 1.04 -30.31 -9.92
N VAL A 276 1.70 -30.41 -8.76
CA VAL A 276 2.99 -29.78 -8.50
C VAL A 276 4.07 -30.38 -9.41
N GLU A 277 4.17 -31.71 -9.49
CA GLU A 277 5.18 -32.34 -10.36
C GLU A 277 4.91 -32.08 -11.84
N ARG A 278 3.64 -32.05 -12.26
CA ARG A 278 3.24 -31.68 -13.62
C ARG A 278 3.68 -30.26 -13.97
N GLN A 279 3.43 -29.29 -13.09
CA GLN A 279 3.82 -27.90 -13.32
C GLN A 279 5.35 -27.75 -13.33
N ARG A 280 6.06 -28.45 -12.43
CA ARG A 280 7.52 -28.49 -12.41
C ARG A 280 8.12 -28.98 -13.73
N LEU A 281 7.61 -30.11 -14.26
CA LEU A 281 8.06 -30.66 -15.54
C LEU A 281 7.78 -29.71 -16.71
N ARG A 282 6.63 -29.04 -16.70
CA ARG A 282 6.26 -28.04 -17.71
C ARG A 282 7.23 -26.85 -17.71
N ILE A 283 7.58 -26.34 -16.53
CA ILE A 283 8.57 -25.26 -16.38
C ILE A 283 9.93 -25.72 -16.91
N GLU A 284 10.41 -26.89 -16.49
CA GLU A 284 11.69 -27.45 -16.92
C GLU A 284 11.76 -27.64 -18.44
N GLN A 285 10.70 -28.17 -19.05
CA GLN A 285 10.60 -28.34 -20.51
C GLN A 285 10.55 -27.01 -21.25
N ALA A 286 9.83 -26.01 -20.73
CA ALA A 286 9.75 -24.70 -21.35
C ALA A 286 11.10 -23.95 -21.35
N LEU A 287 11.88 -24.14 -20.29
CA LEU A 287 13.16 -23.45 -20.13
C LEU A 287 14.33 -24.15 -20.81
N ASN A 288 14.29 -25.47 -20.93
CA ASN A 288 15.33 -26.24 -21.62
C ASN A 288 15.23 -26.04 -23.13
N GLY A 289 16.19 -25.31 -23.70
CA GLY A 289 16.26 -25.14 -25.15
C GLY A 289 17.14 -23.98 -25.60
N SER A 290 17.07 -23.69 -26.89
CA SER A 290 17.79 -22.58 -27.50
C SER A 290 17.06 -21.26 -27.30
N TYR A 291 17.79 -20.22 -26.95
CA TYR A 291 17.35 -18.83 -26.84
C TYR A 291 17.99 -18.03 -27.96
N VAL A 292 17.15 -17.41 -28.80
CA VAL A 292 17.61 -16.57 -29.90
C VAL A 292 17.65 -15.13 -29.41
N LEU A 293 18.86 -14.61 -29.26
CA LEU A 293 19.18 -13.22 -28.95
C LEU A 293 19.59 -12.53 -30.25
N GLU A 294 19.55 -11.19 -30.32
CA GLU A 294 19.73 -10.44 -31.59
C GLU A 294 20.95 -10.88 -32.42
N SER A 295 22.06 -11.25 -31.77
CA SER A 295 23.30 -11.69 -32.44
C SER A 295 23.81 -13.07 -32.02
N TYR A 296 23.12 -13.78 -31.10
CA TYR A 296 23.62 -15.02 -30.51
C TYR A 296 22.50 -16.05 -30.31
N SER A 297 22.85 -17.33 -30.41
CA SER A 297 22.00 -18.43 -29.96
C SER A 297 22.65 -19.07 -28.73
N VAL A 298 21.94 -19.03 -27.60
CA VAL A 298 22.41 -19.59 -26.33
C VAL A 298 21.53 -20.77 -25.97
N ASN A 299 22.13 -21.94 -25.78
CA ASN A 299 21.42 -23.08 -25.20
C ASN A 299 21.51 -22.97 -23.69
N CYS A 300 20.37 -22.78 -23.05
CA CYS A 300 20.27 -22.75 -21.59
C CYS A 300 19.47 -23.97 -21.14
N ALA A 301 19.90 -24.53 -20.01
CA ALA A 301 19.09 -25.46 -19.25
C ALA A 301 18.67 -24.78 -17.94
N ALA A 302 17.60 -25.27 -17.34
CA ALA A 302 17.18 -24.86 -16.02
C ALA A 302 17.00 -26.08 -15.12
N SER A 303 17.43 -25.93 -13.88
CA SER A 303 17.11 -26.87 -12.81
C SER A 303 15.88 -26.34 -12.06
N VAL A 304 14.97 -27.23 -11.68
CA VAL A 304 13.74 -26.87 -10.96
C VAL A 304 13.53 -27.76 -9.73
N GLY A 305 13.46 -27.15 -8.55
CA GLY A 305 13.04 -27.78 -7.30
C GLY A 305 11.63 -27.36 -6.91
N SER A 306 10.87 -28.18 -6.18
CA SER A 306 9.48 -27.85 -5.82
C SER A 306 9.13 -28.24 -4.40
N SER A 307 8.32 -27.41 -3.75
CA SER A 307 7.78 -27.63 -2.41
C SER A 307 6.30 -27.24 -2.36
N ARG A 308 5.50 -27.93 -1.54
CA ARG A 308 4.08 -27.65 -1.34
C ARG A 308 3.81 -27.28 0.10
N HIS A 309 2.97 -26.28 0.33
CA HIS A 309 2.52 -25.91 1.67
C HIS A 309 1.62 -27.02 2.24
N LYS A 310 1.88 -27.44 3.48
CA LYS A 310 1.19 -28.57 4.14
C LYS A 310 0.29 -28.15 5.31
N GLY A 311 0.13 -26.85 5.58
CA GLY A 311 -0.79 -26.35 6.62
C GLY A 311 -0.20 -26.21 8.03
N ASN A 312 1.08 -26.52 8.24
CA ASN A 312 1.71 -26.59 9.56
C ASN A 312 2.58 -25.38 9.89
N ASN A 313 2.02 -24.22 10.26
CA ASN A 313 2.77 -23.01 10.67
C ASN A 313 3.99 -22.68 9.76
N GLN A 314 3.93 -23.11 8.49
CA GLN A 314 5.05 -23.06 7.55
C GLN A 314 5.11 -21.63 7.04
N THR A 315 6.29 -21.04 7.07
CA THR A 315 6.50 -19.69 6.51
C THR A 315 6.85 -19.78 5.03
N MET A 316 6.73 -18.66 4.31
CA MET A 316 7.23 -18.53 2.94
C MET A 316 8.69 -19.01 2.81
N ASN A 317 9.55 -18.63 3.77
CA ASN A 317 10.96 -19.01 3.75
C ASN A 317 11.14 -20.53 3.91
N CYS A 318 10.32 -21.21 4.72
CA CYS A 318 10.36 -22.67 4.83
C CYS A 318 10.09 -23.36 3.49
N LEU A 319 9.13 -22.85 2.71
CA LEU A 319 8.84 -23.38 1.37
C LEU A 319 9.99 -23.13 0.39
N LEU A 320 10.59 -21.94 0.42
CA LEU A 320 11.72 -21.59 -0.44
C LEU A 320 12.92 -22.50 -0.15
N VAL A 321 13.26 -22.69 1.13
CA VAL A 321 14.37 -23.57 1.54
C VAL A 321 14.12 -25.01 1.10
N ALA A 322 12.90 -25.53 1.30
CA ALA A 322 12.56 -26.89 0.88
C ALA A 322 12.64 -27.07 -0.66
N ALA A 323 12.22 -26.07 -1.43
CA ALA A 323 12.30 -26.12 -2.89
C ALA A 323 13.76 -26.04 -3.39
N ASP A 324 14.59 -25.17 -2.79
CA ASP A 324 16.02 -25.03 -3.06
C ASP A 324 16.78 -26.33 -2.72
N GLU A 325 16.44 -27.01 -1.63
CA GLU A 325 17.06 -28.31 -1.31
C GLU A 325 16.79 -29.37 -2.40
N VAL A 326 15.55 -29.43 -2.91
CA VAL A 326 15.19 -30.31 -4.03
C VAL A 326 15.94 -29.93 -5.31
N LEU A 327 16.08 -28.64 -5.58
CA LEU A 327 16.86 -28.11 -6.72
C LEU A 327 18.32 -28.57 -6.64
N ARG A 328 18.99 -28.38 -5.50
CA ARG A 328 20.40 -28.76 -5.32
C ARG A 328 20.64 -30.26 -5.50
N ARG A 329 19.75 -31.10 -4.95
CA ARG A 329 19.82 -32.56 -5.15
C ARG A 329 19.73 -32.93 -6.63
N ARG A 330 18.88 -32.26 -7.41
CA ARG A 330 18.76 -32.47 -8.86
C ARG A 330 20.00 -32.01 -9.63
N LYS A 331 20.55 -30.84 -9.28
CA LYS A 331 21.81 -30.35 -9.87
C LYS A 331 22.96 -31.35 -9.66
N ALA A 332 23.08 -31.92 -8.46
CA ALA A 332 24.10 -32.93 -8.15
C ALA A 332 23.94 -34.21 -8.99
N GLN A 333 22.71 -34.72 -9.11
CA GLN A 333 22.41 -35.90 -9.94
C GLN A 333 22.70 -35.66 -11.43
N ARG A 334 22.41 -34.46 -11.95
CA ARG A 334 22.69 -34.09 -13.34
C ARG A 334 24.19 -34.01 -13.61
N LYS A 335 24.98 -33.42 -12.71
CA LYS A 335 26.45 -33.39 -12.80
C LYS A 335 27.06 -34.79 -12.78
N SER A 336 26.57 -35.68 -11.90
CA SER A 336 26.99 -37.09 -11.86
C SER A 336 26.68 -37.84 -13.17
N ARG A 337 25.56 -37.53 -13.82
CA ARG A 337 25.13 -38.18 -15.07
C ARG A 337 25.89 -37.70 -16.32
N ILE A 338 26.41 -36.47 -16.31
CA ILE A 338 27.21 -35.89 -17.41
C ILE A 338 28.71 -36.22 -17.21
N GLY A 339 29.15 -36.51 -15.99
CA GLY A 339 30.54 -36.73 -15.61
C GLY A 339 30.99 -38.17 -15.38
N SER A 340 30.43 -39.18 -16.05
CA SER A 340 30.90 -40.58 -15.89
C SER A 340 32.10 -40.93 -16.80
N LEU A 341 33.29 -40.50 -16.40
CA LEU A 341 34.47 -41.38 -16.41
C LEU A 341 34.75 -41.74 -14.94
N PRO A 342 35.01 -43.01 -14.60
CA PRO A 342 34.91 -43.49 -13.23
C PRO A 342 36.10 -42.98 -12.42
N VAL A 343 35.81 -42.20 -11.37
CA VAL A 343 36.68 -42.14 -10.21
C VAL A 343 35.92 -42.84 -9.09
N ASP A 344 36.49 -43.96 -8.69
CA ASP A 344 36.12 -44.74 -7.54
C ASP A 344 36.32 -43.91 -6.27
N THR A 345 35.23 -43.66 -5.55
CA THR A 345 35.28 -43.28 -4.13
C THR A 345 34.17 -44.01 -3.39
N ASP A 346 34.30 -45.33 -3.30
CA ASP A 346 33.83 -46.08 -2.13
C ASP A 346 34.60 -45.61 -0.89
N SER A 347 34.17 -44.48 -0.31
CA SER A 347 34.42 -44.10 1.08
C SER A 347 33.75 -42.75 1.36
N LEU A 348 32.54 -42.83 1.90
CA LEU A 348 31.90 -41.89 2.86
C LEU A 348 30.40 -42.21 2.93
N LYS A 349 30.07 -43.50 3.06
CA LYS A 349 28.85 -43.89 3.75
C LYS A 349 29.14 -43.73 5.24
N GLN A 350 28.16 -43.18 5.95
CA GLN A 350 28.01 -43.27 7.41
C GLN A 350 28.70 -42.16 8.21
N ARG A 351 28.06 -40.99 8.29
CA ARG A 351 27.87 -40.23 9.55
C ARG A 351 26.80 -39.15 9.38
N ASP A 352 25.88 -39.17 10.35
CA ASP A 352 25.05 -38.06 10.84
C ASP A 352 23.79 -37.68 10.07
N ALA A 353 22.82 -38.60 10.14
CA ALA A 353 21.42 -38.21 10.30
C ALA A 353 21.27 -37.46 11.64
N ILE A 354 21.24 -36.13 11.61
CA ILE A 354 20.81 -35.32 12.75
C ILE A 354 19.31 -35.08 12.61
N ASP A 355 18.62 -35.65 13.61
CA ASP A 355 17.21 -35.60 13.92
C ASP A 355 16.71 -34.16 14.08
N TYR A 356 15.92 -33.68 13.12
CA TYR A 356 15.31 -32.34 13.14
C TYR A 356 13.93 -32.29 13.86
N ALA A 357 13.63 -33.29 14.71
CA ALA A 357 12.33 -33.42 15.37
C ALA A 357 12.27 -32.89 16.83
N SER A 358 13.30 -32.23 17.38
CA SER A 358 13.35 -31.91 18.83
C SER A 358 13.60 -30.46 19.24
N VAL A 359 13.47 -29.46 18.36
CA VAL A 359 13.56 -28.03 18.74
C VAL A 359 12.18 -27.39 19.01
N ALA A 360 11.14 -28.20 19.23
CA ALA A 360 9.77 -27.74 19.44
C ALA A 360 9.40 -27.43 20.91
N GLU A 361 10.33 -27.51 21.87
CA GLU A 361 10.03 -27.20 23.27
C GLU A 361 11.06 -26.25 23.88
N GLY A 362 10.59 -25.05 24.24
CA GLY A 362 11.29 -24.21 25.22
C GLY A 362 11.80 -22.85 24.74
N ARG A 363 10.90 -21.95 24.31
CA ARG A 363 10.99 -20.50 24.57
C ARG A 363 9.69 -19.79 24.17
N THR A 364 8.65 -20.04 24.95
CA THR A 364 7.49 -19.16 25.03
C THR A 364 7.84 -18.08 26.03
N ASP A 365 8.13 -16.86 25.58
CA ASP A 365 7.78 -15.63 26.29
C ASP A 365 8.25 -14.40 25.50
N ILE A 366 7.45 -13.33 25.60
CA ILE A 366 7.59 -11.98 25.03
C ILE A 366 7.00 -11.82 23.62
N TYR A 367 5.67 -11.61 23.56
CA TYR A 367 5.00 -10.52 22.83
C TYR A 367 3.52 -10.47 23.27
N SER A 368 3.28 -9.92 24.46
CA SER A 368 1.95 -9.44 24.84
C SER A 368 1.89 -7.93 24.56
N VAL A 369 1.43 -7.55 23.37
CA VAL A 369 1.00 -6.17 23.13
C VAL A 369 -0.52 -6.16 23.16
N THR A 370 -1.03 -5.49 24.18
CA THR A 370 -2.44 -5.27 24.51
C THR A 370 -3.23 -4.74 23.31
N HIS A 371 -4.37 -5.40 23.02
CA HIS A 371 -5.39 -4.94 22.11
C HIS A 371 -6.01 -3.62 22.62
N GLU A 372 -5.65 -2.51 22.00
CA GLU A 372 -6.40 -1.25 22.09
C GLU A 372 -7.02 -0.96 20.72
N MET A 373 -8.34 -0.75 20.69
CA MET A 373 -9.13 -0.53 19.49
C MET A 373 -8.71 0.78 18.79
N LEU A 374 -7.87 0.66 17.76
CA LEU A 374 -7.57 1.73 16.81
C LEU A 374 -8.19 1.37 15.45
N SER A 375 -8.73 2.39 14.77
CA SER A 375 -9.48 2.23 13.52
C SER A 375 -8.62 1.67 12.37
N ASP A 376 -9.21 0.83 11.51
CA ASP A 376 -8.57 0.04 10.44
C ASP A 376 -7.56 0.76 9.53
N GLY A 377 -7.66 2.08 9.38
CA GLY A 377 -6.68 2.88 8.62
C GLY A 377 -5.30 2.95 9.29
N GLU A 378 -5.25 3.01 10.62
CA GLU A 378 -4.01 3.02 11.40
C GLU A 378 -3.45 1.60 11.60
N VAL A 379 -4.31 0.58 11.49
CA VAL A 379 -3.93 -0.83 11.57
C VAL A 379 -3.19 -1.26 10.30
N TYR A 380 -3.61 -0.85 9.10
CA TYR A 380 -2.82 -1.10 7.88
C TYR A 380 -1.53 -0.27 7.83
N GLU A 381 -1.57 0.96 8.35
CA GLU A 381 -0.39 1.83 8.40
C GLU A 381 0.62 1.38 9.45
N ARG A 382 0.17 0.78 10.57
CA ARG A 382 1.03 0.05 11.51
C ARG A 382 1.44 -1.31 10.96
N LEU A 383 0.56 -2.16 10.46
CA LEU A 383 0.93 -3.51 10.00
C LEU A 383 1.88 -3.46 8.79
N ALA A 384 1.69 -2.57 7.82
CA ALA A 384 2.65 -2.37 6.73
C ALA A 384 3.99 -1.80 7.21
N VAL A 385 4.04 -1.23 8.42
CA VAL A 385 5.26 -0.70 9.08
C VAL A 385 5.84 -1.68 10.11
N THR A 386 5.09 -2.69 10.56
CA THR A 386 5.46 -3.55 11.70
C THR A 386 5.69 -5.01 11.32
N SER A 387 5.07 -5.57 10.27
CA SER A 387 5.27 -6.98 9.87
C SER A 387 6.26 -7.17 8.71
N ILE A 388 6.45 -6.14 7.89
CA ILE A 388 7.59 -5.95 7.00
C ILE A 388 8.05 -4.55 7.34
N ALA A 389 9.18 -4.36 8.02
CA ALA A 389 9.60 -3.03 8.48
C ALA A 389 10.00 -2.16 7.27
N ALA A 390 9.00 -1.66 6.56
CA ALA A 390 9.11 -0.81 5.40
C ALA A 390 9.15 0.65 5.84
N THR A 391 10.30 1.31 5.75
CA THR A 391 10.36 2.78 5.92
C THR A 391 10.21 3.45 4.57
N THR A 392 9.22 4.32 4.42
CA THR A 392 8.99 5.09 3.17
C THR A 392 9.55 6.50 3.30
N TRP A 393 9.99 7.11 2.21
CA TRP A 393 10.51 8.48 2.22
C TRP A 393 10.29 9.18 0.88
N GLU A 394 10.31 10.50 0.89
CA GLU A 394 10.24 11.34 -0.30
C GLU A 394 11.43 12.31 -0.31
N SER A 395 11.97 12.62 -1.49
CA SER A 395 13.01 13.65 -1.66
C SER A 395 12.65 14.64 -2.77
N ALA A 396 13.25 15.82 -2.71
CA ALA A 396 13.16 16.84 -3.76
C ALA A 396 13.80 16.34 -5.07
N PRO A 397 13.52 16.97 -6.23
CA PRO A 397 14.05 16.53 -7.53
C PRO A 397 15.59 16.39 -7.60
N ASP A 398 16.30 17.20 -6.80
CA ASP A 398 17.76 17.19 -6.65
C ASP A 398 18.29 16.11 -5.67
N GLY A 399 17.39 15.29 -5.13
CA GLY A 399 17.71 14.21 -4.22
C GLY A 399 17.84 14.62 -2.75
N LEU A 400 17.59 15.89 -2.39
CA LEU A 400 17.62 16.35 -1.01
C LEU A 400 16.35 15.97 -0.25
N ILE A 401 16.53 15.56 0.99
CA ILE A 401 15.41 15.31 1.88
C ILE A 401 14.85 16.62 2.42
N GLU A 402 13.59 16.92 2.09
CA GLU A 402 12.86 18.09 2.60
C GLU A 402 11.58 17.73 3.36
N THR A 403 10.97 16.60 3.03
CA THR A 403 9.63 16.21 3.52
C THR A 403 9.72 15.15 4.59
N ASP A 404 9.24 15.42 5.82
CA ASP A 404 9.33 14.47 6.95
C ASP A 404 8.80 13.06 6.60
N SER A 405 9.47 12.04 7.13
CA SER A 405 9.01 10.66 7.09
C SER A 405 8.77 10.11 8.49
N PRO A 406 7.50 9.99 8.91
CA PRO A 406 7.15 9.37 10.19
C PRO A 406 7.65 7.93 10.30
N SER A 407 7.59 7.14 9.21
CA SER A 407 8.05 5.75 9.21
C SER A 407 9.58 5.64 9.37
N TRP A 408 10.35 6.52 8.73
CA TRP A 408 11.80 6.55 8.88
C TRP A 408 12.20 6.89 10.30
N ARG A 409 11.57 7.91 10.89
CA ARG A 409 11.84 8.34 12.27
C ARG A 409 11.41 7.30 13.30
N ALA A 410 10.30 6.62 13.06
CA ALA A 410 9.85 5.52 13.91
C ALA A 410 10.88 4.39 13.97
N TYR A 411 11.50 4.06 12.83
CA TYR A 411 12.52 3.01 12.76
C TYR A 411 13.89 3.46 13.29
N THR A 412 14.43 4.57 12.80
CA THR A 412 15.81 5.03 13.09
C THR A 412 15.94 5.79 14.40
N GLY A 413 14.85 6.40 14.87
CA GLY A 413 14.85 7.32 16.00
C GLY A 413 15.38 8.73 15.68
N GLN A 414 15.74 9.05 14.43
CA GLN A 414 16.19 10.40 14.06
C GLN A 414 15.10 11.46 14.27
N SER A 415 15.51 12.68 14.61
CA SER A 415 14.61 13.85 14.55
C SER A 415 14.43 14.32 13.10
N TYR A 416 13.43 15.18 12.86
CA TYR A 416 13.25 15.79 11.53
C TYR A 416 14.45 16.64 11.13
N ASP A 417 15.13 17.28 12.09
CA ASP A 417 16.30 18.09 11.79
C ASP A 417 17.54 17.23 11.50
N ASP A 418 17.66 16.07 12.15
CA ASP A 418 18.82 15.17 11.97
C ASP A 418 18.81 14.41 10.64
N TRP A 419 17.65 14.13 10.05
CA TRP A 419 17.57 13.35 8.80
C TRP A 419 17.52 14.23 7.53
N LYS A 420 17.18 15.53 7.67
CA LYS A 420 16.99 16.48 6.58
C LYS A 420 18.24 16.62 5.70
N GLY A 421 18.05 16.95 4.42
CA GLY A 421 19.13 17.05 3.44
C GLY A 421 19.81 15.71 3.21
N TYR A 422 21.05 15.58 3.70
CA TYR A 422 21.82 14.32 3.70
C TYR A 422 21.95 13.69 5.10
N GLY A 423 21.24 14.21 6.10
CA GLY A 423 21.33 13.75 7.49
C GLY A 423 20.93 12.28 7.69
N TRP A 424 20.08 11.73 6.82
CA TRP A 424 19.73 10.30 6.78
C TRP A 424 20.94 9.36 6.64
N LEU A 425 22.04 9.82 6.03
CA LEU A 425 23.29 9.02 5.92
C LEU A 425 23.87 8.66 7.28
N THR A 426 23.58 9.44 8.34
CA THR A 426 24.09 9.16 9.69
C THR A 426 23.44 7.93 10.33
N ALA A 427 22.26 7.52 9.86
CA ALA A 427 21.63 6.27 10.24
C ALA A 427 22.20 5.06 9.49
N ILE A 428 22.91 5.27 8.38
CA ILE A 428 23.55 4.20 7.60
C ILE A 428 24.89 3.81 8.25
N HIS A 429 25.22 2.52 8.20
CA HIS A 429 26.47 1.99 8.71
C HIS A 429 27.67 2.71 8.08
N PRO A 430 28.70 3.11 8.86
CA PRO A 430 29.83 3.91 8.38
C PRO A 430 30.47 3.41 7.08
N ASP A 431 30.70 2.10 6.95
CA ASP A 431 31.31 1.50 5.76
C ASP A 431 30.45 1.65 4.49
N ASP A 432 29.13 1.70 4.63
CA ASP A 432 28.20 1.69 3.50
C ASP A 432 27.93 3.12 3.00
N ARG A 433 28.15 4.15 3.84
CA ARG A 433 27.77 5.55 3.55
C ARG A 433 28.31 6.08 2.23
N VAL A 434 29.58 5.83 1.94
CA VAL A 434 30.26 6.36 0.75
C VAL A 434 29.67 5.75 -0.51
N ALA A 435 29.50 4.43 -0.52
CA ALA A 435 28.89 3.72 -1.64
C ALA A 435 27.43 4.14 -1.84
N THR A 436 26.65 4.25 -0.76
CA THR A 436 25.24 4.63 -0.83
C THR A 436 25.06 6.05 -1.39
N ILE A 437 25.83 7.04 -0.90
CA ILE A 437 25.67 8.41 -1.38
C ILE A 437 26.14 8.58 -2.82
N GLN A 438 27.19 7.86 -3.22
CA GLN A 438 27.64 7.87 -4.61
C GLN A 438 26.56 7.30 -5.53
N LYS A 439 26.02 6.12 -5.19
CA LYS A 439 24.94 5.49 -5.95
C LYS A 439 23.69 6.38 -6.02
N TRP A 440 23.35 7.06 -4.92
CA TRP A 440 22.23 7.99 -4.89
C TRP A 440 22.44 9.20 -5.82
N ARG A 441 23.65 9.78 -5.84
CA ARG A 441 23.97 10.89 -6.75
C ARG A 441 23.92 10.47 -8.22
N GLU A 442 24.45 9.31 -8.55
CA GLU A 442 24.36 8.72 -9.90
C GLU A 442 22.90 8.54 -10.30
N THR A 443 22.07 8.00 -9.40
CA THR A 443 20.63 7.81 -9.63
C THR A 443 19.91 9.13 -9.91
N VAL A 444 20.19 10.16 -9.12
CA VAL A 444 19.59 11.49 -9.29
C VAL A 444 20.00 12.11 -10.62
N HIS A 445 21.28 11.94 -11.00
CA HIS A 445 21.82 12.41 -12.26
C HIS A 445 21.18 11.68 -13.47
N ASP A 446 21.13 10.35 -13.42
CA ASP A 446 20.65 9.51 -14.51
C ASP A 446 19.11 9.47 -14.60
N GLN A 447 18.44 9.93 -13.54
CA GLN A 447 16.99 10.01 -13.43
C GLN A 447 16.28 8.66 -13.61
N GLN A 448 16.95 7.57 -13.20
CA GLN A 448 16.43 6.21 -13.25
C GLN A 448 16.03 5.73 -11.87
N ALA A 449 15.23 4.65 -11.81
CA ALA A 449 14.98 3.96 -10.56
C ALA A 449 16.29 3.36 -10.00
N VAL A 450 16.36 3.19 -8.69
CA VAL A 450 17.50 2.53 -8.03
C VAL A 450 17.03 1.48 -7.05
N ASP A 451 17.74 0.36 -7.09
CA ASP A 451 17.76 -0.66 -6.06
C ASP A 451 19.16 -0.67 -5.43
N ALA A 452 19.21 -0.65 -4.11
CA ALA A 452 20.46 -0.78 -3.37
C ALA A 452 20.23 -1.49 -2.03
N GLU A 453 21.31 -1.99 -1.43
CA GLU A 453 21.29 -2.62 -0.12
C GLU A 453 22.31 -1.92 0.77
N TYR A 454 21.91 -1.64 2.02
CA TYR A 454 22.81 -1.08 3.01
C TYR A 454 22.34 -1.43 4.42
N ARG A 455 23.25 -1.37 5.38
CA ARG A 455 22.92 -1.57 6.79
C ARG A 455 22.37 -0.29 7.39
N LEU A 456 21.14 -0.35 7.90
CA LEU A 456 20.46 0.77 8.54
C LEU A 456 20.37 0.56 10.04
N ARG A 457 20.64 1.61 10.81
CA ARG A 457 20.55 1.61 12.26
C ARG A 457 19.11 1.80 12.72
N GLY A 458 18.59 0.84 13.47
CA GLY A 458 17.33 0.97 14.19
C GLY A 458 17.47 1.83 15.46
N LYS A 459 16.33 2.19 16.05
CA LYS A 459 16.25 2.99 17.30
C LYS A 459 16.94 2.31 18.49
N ASN A 460 17.02 0.98 18.46
CA ASN A 460 17.76 0.16 19.44
C ASN A 460 19.28 0.17 19.23
N GLY A 461 19.78 0.87 18.20
CA GLY A 461 21.20 0.96 17.87
C GLY A 461 21.75 -0.21 17.06
N MET A 462 20.96 -1.26 16.83
CA MET A 462 21.37 -2.40 16.00
C MET A 462 21.27 -2.05 14.53
N TYR A 463 22.23 -2.55 13.75
CA TYR A 463 22.19 -2.46 12.30
C TYR A 463 21.49 -3.70 11.73
N ARG A 464 20.58 -3.47 10.78
CA ARG A 464 19.94 -4.52 10.00
C ARG A 464 20.10 -4.22 8.52
N TRP A 465 20.22 -5.25 7.70
CA TRP A 465 20.26 -5.08 6.26
C TRP A 465 18.91 -4.60 5.74
N MET A 466 18.95 -3.51 4.99
CA MET A 466 17.78 -2.95 4.30
C MET A 466 18.02 -2.95 2.80
N SER A 467 16.99 -3.34 2.04
CA SER A 467 16.91 -3.13 0.61
C SER A 467 16.12 -1.85 0.35
N VAL A 468 16.75 -0.88 -0.29
CA VAL A 468 16.10 0.35 -0.74
C VAL A 468 15.67 0.23 -2.19
N HIS A 469 14.45 0.63 -2.48
CA HIS A 469 13.96 0.88 -3.83
C HIS A 469 13.47 2.32 -3.94
N ALA A 470 13.97 3.08 -4.92
CA ALA A 470 13.54 4.45 -5.14
C ALA A 470 13.27 4.76 -6.62
N VAL A 471 12.21 5.54 -6.88
CA VAL A 471 11.72 5.86 -8.22
C VAL A 471 11.42 7.36 -8.38
N PRO A 472 11.65 7.93 -9.57
CA PRO A 472 11.32 9.32 -9.85
C PRO A 472 9.83 9.50 -10.17
N LEU A 473 9.16 10.41 -9.48
CA LEU A 473 7.79 10.83 -9.80
C LEU A 473 7.83 11.99 -10.81
N ARG A 474 7.31 11.77 -12.02
CA ARG A 474 7.32 12.75 -13.11
C ARG A 474 5.97 13.46 -13.30
N ASN A 475 6.00 14.72 -13.71
CA ASN A 475 4.81 15.44 -14.16
C ASN A 475 4.43 15.07 -15.61
N LYS A 476 3.36 15.69 -16.13
CA LYS A 476 2.89 15.46 -17.52
C LYS A 476 3.90 15.88 -18.58
N ASP A 477 4.84 16.76 -18.23
CA ASP A 477 5.90 17.25 -19.11
C ASP A 477 7.19 16.43 -18.98
N GLY A 478 7.16 15.29 -18.28
CA GLY A 478 8.29 14.38 -18.08
C GLY A 478 9.32 14.82 -17.03
N ARG A 479 9.13 15.98 -16.39
CA ARG A 479 10.05 16.50 -15.36
C ARG A 479 9.82 15.83 -14.01
N ILE A 480 10.90 15.52 -13.30
CA ILE A 480 10.84 14.99 -11.93
C ILE A 480 10.29 16.06 -10.99
N VAL A 481 9.23 15.70 -10.26
CA VAL A 481 8.60 16.53 -9.22
C VAL A 481 9.14 16.15 -7.84
N ARG A 482 9.49 14.87 -7.63
CA ARG A 482 10.07 14.33 -6.40
C ARG A 482 10.57 12.90 -6.64
N TRP A 483 11.32 12.36 -5.70
CA TRP A 483 11.60 10.92 -5.61
C TRP A 483 10.78 10.29 -4.51
N LEU A 484 10.47 9.00 -4.68
CA LEU A 484 9.79 8.18 -3.70
C LEU A 484 10.65 6.96 -3.44
N GLY A 485 10.88 6.63 -2.16
CA GLY A 485 11.66 5.46 -1.80
C GLY A 485 11.08 4.67 -0.64
N ILE A 486 11.47 3.41 -0.56
CA ILE A 486 11.11 2.46 0.50
C ILE A 486 12.33 1.67 0.88
N ASN A 487 12.49 1.38 2.17
CA ASN A 487 13.52 0.49 2.68
C ASN A 487 12.83 -0.69 3.34
N ILE A 488 13.13 -1.90 2.86
CA ILE A 488 12.56 -3.15 3.32
C ILE A 488 13.64 -3.91 4.09
N ASP A 489 13.30 -4.41 5.27
CA ASP A 489 14.19 -5.27 6.06
C ASP A 489 14.45 -6.60 5.36
N ILE A 490 15.72 -6.90 5.12
CA ILE A 490 16.20 -8.11 4.46
C ILE A 490 17.23 -8.85 5.33
N ASP A 491 17.32 -8.53 6.62
CA ASP A 491 18.35 -9.07 7.51
C ASP A 491 18.28 -10.59 7.59
N ASP A 492 17.08 -11.14 7.76
CA ASP A 492 16.84 -12.58 7.81
C ASP A 492 17.32 -13.29 6.53
N ARG A 493 17.16 -12.63 5.36
CA ARG A 493 17.67 -13.15 4.09
C ARG A 493 19.20 -13.17 4.07
N LYS A 494 19.84 -12.08 4.52
CA LYS A 494 21.30 -11.96 4.53
C LYS A 494 21.95 -12.93 5.50
N GLN A 495 21.34 -13.20 6.65
CA GLN A 495 21.82 -14.22 7.59
C GLN A 495 21.75 -15.62 6.98
N LEU A 496 20.67 -15.93 6.23
CA LEU A 496 20.55 -17.21 5.53
C LEU A 496 21.57 -17.35 4.39
N GLU A 497 21.82 -16.29 3.60
CA GLU A 497 22.87 -16.27 2.57
C GLU A 497 24.26 -16.50 3.19
N LEU A 498 24.59 -15.78 4.26
CA LEU A 498 25.89 -15.93 4.94
C LEU A 498 26.08 -17.33 5.53
N THR A 499 25.01 -17.92 6.08
CA THR A 499 25.05 -19.29 6.60
C THR A 499 25.37 -20.28 5.48
N LYS A 500 24.73 -20.13 4.31
CA LYS A 500 25.02 -20.96 3.12
C LYS A 500 26.45 -20.78 2.61
N ASP A 501 26.96 -19.56 2.61
CA ASP A 501 28.33 -19.28 2.15
C ASP A 501 29.39 -19.88 3.09
N ILE A 502 29.15 -19.85 4.40
CA ILE A 502 30.02 -20.49 5.39
C ILE A 502 29.97 -22.02 5.24
N GLU A 503 28.78 -22.61 5.05
CA GLU A 503 28.63 -24.05 4.81
C GLU A 503 29.36 -24.48 3.52
N ASN A 504 29.26 -23.70 2.45
CA ASN A 504 29.95 -23.94 1.17
C ASN A 504 31.48 -23.73 1.25
N PHE A 505 31.98 -22.95 2.22
CA PHE A 505 33.42 -22.75 2.43
C PHE A 505 34.03 -23.86 3.32
N LEU A 506 33.21 -24.51 4.15
CA LEU A 506 33.62 -25.59 5.06
C LEU A 506 33.40 -27.00 4.49
N THR A 507 32.77 -27.12 3.33
CA THR A 507 32.60 -28.37 2.55
C THR A 507 33.39 -28.32 1.26
#